data_AF-A0AAD8BDA3-F1
#
_entry.id   AF-A0AAD8BDA3-F1
#
_cell.length_a   1.000
_cell.length_b   1.000
_cell.length_c   1.000
_cell.angle_alpha   90.00
_cell.angle_beta   90.00
_cell.angle_gamma   90.00
#
_symmetry.space_group_name_H-M   'P 1'
#
loop_
_entity.id
_entity.type
_entity.pdbx_description
1 polymer ?
#
loop_
_entity_poly.entity_id
_entity_poly.type
_entity_poly.pdbx_seq_one_letter_code
_entity_poly.pdbx_strand_id
1 'polypeptide(L)' 'TTMDVDKPVVSYNNKTKQNEHGHYPDWMNQRAVKKHKAKLARSKKKVGKKIKW' A
#
# COMPACT_ATOMS: atom_id res chain seq x y z
N THR A 1 34.43 -1.74 3.32
CA THR A 1 33.14 -1.10 3.66
C THR A 1 32.25 -1.24 2.46
N THR A 2 31.34 -2.22 2.47
CA THR A 2 30.48 -2.53 1.31
C THR A 2 29.45 -1.42 1.15
N MET A 3 29.42 -0.81 -0.03
CA MET A 3 28.63 0.38 -0.33
C MET A 3 27.14 0.12 -0.10
N ASP A 4 26.48 1.03 0.64
CA ASP A 4 25.03 1.11 0.71
C ASP A 4 24.54 1.47 -0.70
N VAL A 5 24.14 0.44 -1.45
CA VAL A 5 23.65 0.58 -2.82
C VAL A 5 22.40 1.45 -2.75
N ASP A 6 22.42 2.60 -3.42
CA ASP A 6 21.25 3.44 -3.64
C ASP A 6 20.06 2.54 -3.97
N LYS A 7 19.13 2.40 -3.02
CA LYS A 7 17.99 1.50 -3.20
C LYS A 7 17.30 1.94 -4.49
N PRO A 8 17.10 1.06 -5.48
CA PRO A 8 16.41 1.44 -6.69
C PRO A 8 15.09 2.08 -6.28
N VAL A 9 14.70 3.18 -6.92
CA VAL A 9 13.41 3.84 -6.66
C VAL A 9 12.32 2.85 -7.03
N VAL A 10 11.92 2.02 -6.07
CA VAL A 10 10.90 1.01 -6.29
C VAL A 10 9.61 1.76 -6.55
N SER A 11 9.08 1.64 -7.76
CA SER A 11 7.80 2.25 -8.10
C SER A 11 6.71 1.53 -7.31
N TYR A 12 6.13 2.23 -6.33
CA TYR A 12 5.00 1.72 -5.55
C TYR A 12 3.69 2.22 -6.17
N ASN A 13 2.72 1.32 -6.29
CA ASN A 13 1.39 1.71 -6.72
C ASN A 13 0.79 2.72 -5.73
N ASN A 14 0.31 3.87 -6.24
CA ASN A 14 -0.21 4.94 -5.40
C ASN A 14 -1.41 4.52 -4.53
N LYS A 15 -2.21 3.56 -5.00
CA LYS A 15 -3.44 3.10 -4.33
C LYS A 15 -3.16 2.03 -3.26
N THR A 16 -2.29 1.07 -3.55
CA THR A 16 -2.01 -0.06 -2.66
C THR A 16 -0.72 0.11 -1.86
N LYS A 17 0.16 1.05 -2.26
CA LYS A 17 1.51 1.25 -1.72
C LYS A 17 2.34 -0.03 -1.74
N GLN A 18 2.07 -0.89 -2.71
CA GLN A 18 2.81 -2.13 -2.96
C GLN A 18 3.63 -1.98 -4.24
N ASN A 19 4.76 -2.68 -4.29
CA ASN A 19 5.55 -2.85 -5.50
C ASN A 19 4.96 -3.96 -6.38
N GLU A 20 5.63 -4.26 -7.49
CA GLU A 20 5.23 -5.27 -8.49
C GLU A 20 5.09 -6.69 -7.90
N HIS A 21 5.87 -6.99 -6.86
CA HIS A 21 5.84 -8.28 -6.16
C HIS A 21 4.84 -8.32 -4.98
N GLY A 22 4.09 -7.25 -4.74
CA GLY A 22 3.10 -7.19 -3.66
C GLY A 22 3.68 -6.86 -2.27
N HIS A 23 4.96 -6.50 -2.20
CA HIS A 23 5.62 -6.09 -0.96
C HIS A 23 5.40 -4.60 -0.67
N TYR A 24 5.35 -4.27 0.62
CA TYR A 24 5.27 -2.89 1.11
C TYR A 24 6.69 -2.32 1.28
N PRO A 25 6.86 -0.97 1.21
CA PRO A 25 8.13 -0.34 1.48
C PRO A 25 8.67 -0.63 2.89
N ASP A 26 9.99 -0.74 3.02
CA ASP A 26 10.67 -1.01 4.30
C ASP A 26 10.40 0.07 5.36
N TRP A 27 10.22 1.32 4.95
CA TRP A 27 9.89 2.43 5.85
C TRP A 27 8.46 2.31 6.42
N MET A 28 7.63 1.44 5.85
CA MET A 28 6.24 1.29 6.25
C MET A 28 6.11 0.23 7.35
N ASN A 29 5.98 0.68 8.61
CA ASN A 29 5.78 -0.20 9.76
C ASN A 29 4.59 -1.17 9.55
N GLN A 30 4.70 -2.40 10.06
CA GLN A 30 3.64 -3.43 10.06
C GLN A 30 2.27 -2.90 10.55
N ARG A 31 2.23 -2.01 11.55
CA ARG A 31 0.98 -1.38 12.01
C ARG A 31 0.35 -0.50 10.92
N ALA A 32 1.16 0.26 10.20
CA ALA A 32 0.71 1.08 9.08
C ALA A 32 0.20 0.20 7.94
N VAL A 33 0.89 -0.91 7.63
CA VAL A 33 0.43 -1.93 6.66
C VAL A 33 -0.94 -2.48 7.06
N LYS A 34 -1.14 -2.89 8.32
CA LYS A 34 -2.42 -3.41 8.80
C LYS A 34 -3.55 -2.39 8.67
N LYS A 35 -3.30 -1.14 9.07
CA LYS A 35 -4.27 -0.03 8.95
C LYS A 35 -4.61 0.27 7.49
N HIS A 36 -3.62 0.27 6.60
CA HIS A 36 -3.80 0.51 5.18
C HIS A 36 -4.66 -0.59 4.53
N LYS A 37 -4.34 -1.87 4.79
CA LYS A 37 -5.15 -3.00 4.34
C LYS A 37 -6.61 -2.89 4.79
N ALA A 38 -6.85 -2.54 6.06
CA ALA A 38 -8.20 -2.35 6.57
C ALA A 38 -8.94 -1.18 5.88
N LYS A 39 -8.25 -0.07 5.60
CA LYS A 39 -8.82 1.07 4.84
C LYS A 39 -9.24 0.65 3.44
N LEU A 40 -8.39 -0.08 2.72
CA LEU A 40 -8.69 -0.59 1.37
C LEU A 40 -9.87 -1.57 1.37
N ALA A 41 -9.95 -2.46 2.36
CA ALA A 41 -11.08 -3.37 2.51
C ALA A 41 -12.39 -2.60 2.75
N ARG A 42 -12.37 -1.54 3.57
CA ARG A 42 -13.54 -0.69 3.83
C ARG A 42 -13.96 0.13 2.62
N SER A 43 -13.01 0.67 1.84
CA SER A 43 -13.35 1.44 0.64
C SER A 43 -14.05 0.59 -0.41
N LYS A 44 -13.61 -0.66 -0.60
CA LYS A 44 -14.28 -1.61 -1.53
C LYS A 44 -15.75 -1.87 -1.13
N LYS A 45 -16.05 -1.95 0.17
CA LYS A 45 -17.42 -2.18 0.67
C LYS A 45 -18.38 -1.01 0.41
N LYS A 46 -17.88 0.22 0.30
CA LYS A 46 -18.74 1.41 0.13
C LYS A 46 -19.19 1.64 -1.31
N VAL A 47 -18.46 1.13 -2.30
CA VAL A 47 -18.77 1.33 -3.74
C VAL A 47 -20.10 0.66 -4.13
N GLY A 48 -20.56 -0.36 -3.39
CA GLY A 48 -21.82 -1.06 -3.67
C GLY A 48 -23.09 -0.37 -3.15
N LYS A 49 -22.97 0.68 -2.32
CA LYS A 49 -24.15 1.44 -1.87
C LYS A 49 -24.43 2.56 -2.88
N LYS A 50 -25.08 2.22 -3.98
CA LYS A 50 -25.71 3.22 -4.87
C LYS A 50 -26.70 4.00 -4.00
N ILE A 51 -26.43 5.29 -3.78
CA ILE A 51 -27.40 6.22 -3.22
C ILE A 51 -28.55 6.27 -4.22
N LYS A 52 -29.69 5.69 -3.86
CA LYS A 52 -30.95 5.86 -4.58
C LYS A 52 -31.51 7.20 -4.09
N TRP A 53 -31.46 8.20 -4.97
CA TRP A 53 -32.27 9.40 -4.82
C TRP A 53 -33.74 9.04 -5.02
#